data_AF-A0A7R6W9W9-F1
#
_entry.id   AF-A0A7R6W9W9-F1
#
_cell.length_a   1.000
_cell.length_b   1.000
_cell.length_c   1.000
_cell.angle_alpha   90.00
_cell.angle_beta   90.00
_cell.angle_gamma   90.00
#
_symmetry.space_group_name_H-M   'P 1'
#
loop_
_entity.id
_entity.type
_entity.pdbx_description
1 polymer ?
#
loop_
_entity_poly.entity_id
_entity_poly.type
_entity_poly.pdbx_seq_one_letter_code
_entity_poly.pdbx_strand_id
1 'polypeptide(L)'
;MFMAWYDQYFTPQWKTRFHIQTSKVFEKHPQLVDDAFQNAWKSLYLQLTKESQEEVEAPYVFTIFKHLLLDDYREHFGRCRPFQWVKRLGIVWERIAKLLCHDTQASASIIAEQLGSQAIAEHPEILTPNHIESIVIQLKAKEYCSNIGAREQSFAEIYDSEDSRYNLENNLQDNELKLLLDIILGSDEADMGLHALSEHIIKQWQALGAALDDVLSDDDRLVLVLIYVEGYKVTDVARSLNQSAHKIRYQLKRVLAKIHDTLQKHAVDLSLVMTSKEYE
;
A
#
# COMPACT_ATOMS: atom_id res chain seq x y z
N MET A 1 -38.88 31.50 -11.95
CA MET A 1 -37.44 31.39 -11.60
C MET A 1 -37.26 29.96 -11.12
N PHE A 2 -36.67 29.09 -11.95
CA PHE A 2 -36.40 27.71 -11.57
C PHE A 2 -35.22 27.74 -10.60
N MET A 3 -35.45 27.39 -9.33
CA MET A 3 -34.35 27.15 -8.39
C MET A 3 -33.65 25.86 -8.82
N ALA A 4 -32.32 25.86 -8.77
CA ALA A 4 -31.58 24.64 -9.04
C ALA A 4 -31.89 23.61 -7.94
N TRP A 5 -31.94 22.32 -8.29
CA TRP A 5 -32.29 21.25 -7.36
C TRP A 5 -31.38 21.23 -6.12
N TYR A 6 -30.12 21.65 -6.25
CA TYR A 6 -29.15 21.65 -5.17
C TYR A 6 -29.31 22.85 -4.21
N ASP A 7 -30.05 23.91 -4.58
CA ASP A 7 -30.21 25.12 -3.77
C ASP A 7 -30.82 24.83 -2.39
N GLN A 8 -31.60 23.74 -2.28
CA GLN A 8 -32.17 23.27 -1.02
C GLN A 8 -31.13 22.93 0.06
N TYR A 9 -29.89 22.60 -0.33
CA TYR A 9 -28.78 22.29 0.58
C TYR A 9 -27.96 23.51 1.00
N PHE A 10 -28.22 24.69 0.41
CA PHE A 10 -27.50 25.93 0.69
C PHE A 10 -28.32 26.89 1.57
N THR A 11 -29.23 26.35 2.39
CA THR A 11 -30.05 27.12 3.33
C THR A 11 -29.33 27.33 4.68
N PRO A 12 -29.76 28.30 5.52
CA PRO A 12 -29.16 28.52 6.84
C PRO A 12 -29.15 27.28 7.74
N GLN A 13 -30.17 26.43 7.64
CA GLN A 13 -30.26 25.20 8.43
C GLN A 13 -29.15 24.21 8.07
N TRP A 14 -28.89 24.02 6.77
CA TRP A 14 -27.81 23.19 6.28
C TRP A 14 -26.43 23.79 6.58
N LYS A 15 -26.30 25.11 6.47
CA LYS A 15 -25.09 25.85 6.87
C LYS A 15 -24.71 25.53 8.32
N THR A 16 -25.66 25.62 9.25
CA THR A 16 -25.41 25.28 10.66
C THR A 16 -25.03 23.81 10.83
N ARG A 17 -25.70 22.87 10.14
CA ARG A 17 -25.38 21.44 10.23
C ARG A 17 -23.97 21.11 9.74
N PHE A 18 -23.59 21.65 8.59
CA PHE A 18 -22.25 21.46 8.03
C PHE A 18 -21.18 22.13 8.89
N HIS A 19 -21.44 23.33 9.45
CA HIS A 19 -20.51 23.97 10.37
C HIS A 19 -20.28 23.14 11.65
N ILE A 20 -21.35 22.60 12.26
CA ILE A 20 -21.24 21.67 13.40
C ILE A 20 -20.39 20.45 13.02
N GLN A 21 -20.56 19.91 11.82
CA GLN A 21 -19.78 18.78 11.35
C GLN A 21 -18.29 19.15 11.16
N THR A 22 -18.00 20.34 10.63
CA THR A 22 -16.63 20.86 10.51
C THR A 22 -15.99 21.02 11.88
N SER A 23 -16.69 21.63 12.86
CA SER A 23 -16.17 21.79 14.21
C SER A 23 -15.83 20.46 14.88
N LYS A 24 -16.59 19.39 14.59
CA LYS A 24 -16.27 18.04 15.09
C LYS A 24 -15.01 17.45 14.46
N VAL A 25 -14.80 17.62 13.15
CA VAL A 25 -13.61 17.10 12.46
C VAL A 25 -12.36 17.86 12.89
N PHE A 26 -12.48 19.18 13.09
CA PHE A 26 -11.39 20.07 13.46
C PHE A 26 -11.40 20.44 14.96
N GLU A 27 -11.92 19.56 15.82
CA GLU A 27 -12.05 19.82 17.27
C GLU A 27 -10.73 20.26 17.93
N LYS A 28 -9.60 19.71 17.46
CA LYS A 28 -8.25 20.04 17.94
C LYS A 28 -7.65 21.31 17.33
N HIS A 29 -8.26 21.87 16.29
CA HIS A 29 -7.75 23.00 15.52
C HIS A 29 -8.86 24.02 15.25
N PRO A 30 -9.44 24.64 16.30
CA PRO A 30 -10.57 25.56 16.17
C PRO A 30 -10.30 26.74 15.22
N GLN A 31 -9.03 27.16 15.11
CA GLN A 31 -8.61 28.25 14.23
C GLN A 31 -8.76 27.94 12.73
N LEU A 32 -8.88 26.66 12.34
CA LEU A 32 -9.05 26.25 10.93
C LEU A 32 -10.50 25.92 10.56
N VAL A 33 -11.42 25.93 11.53
CA VAL A 33 -12.81 25.47 11.33
C VAL A 33 -13.51 26.29 10.24
N ASP A 34 -13.37 27.61 10.27
CA ASP A 34 -14.06 28.48 9.31
C ASP A 34 -13.47 28.34 7.90
N ASP A 35 -12.15 28.27 7.78
CA ASP A 35 -11.47 28.08 6.48
C ASP A 35 -11.82 26.73 5.86
N ALA A 36 -11.72 25.64 6.63
CA ALA A 36 -12.09 24.30 6.20
C ALA A 36 -13.56 24.20 5.79
N PHE A 37 -14.45 24.87 6.55
CA PHE A 37 -15.86 24.97 6.20
C PHE A 37 -16.05 25.67 4.86
N GLN A 38 -15.43 26.83 4.63
CA GLN A 38 -15.56 27.58 3.37
C GLN A 38 -15.04 26.77 2.18
N ASN A 39 -13.89 26.10 2.34
CA ASN A 39 -13.30 25.28 1.29
C ASN A 39 -14.20 24.09 0.91
N ALA A 40 -14.67 23.33 1.91
CA ALA A 40 -15.57 22.21 1.69
C ALA A 40 -16.93 22.66 1.15
N TRP A 41 -17.47 23.78 1.64
CA TRP A 41 -18.75 24.34 1.18
C TRP A 41 -18.69 24.78 -0.29
N LYS A 42 -17.62 25.48 -0.68
CA LYS A 42 -17.37 25.87 -2.06
C LYS A 42 -17.18 24.66 -2.97
N SER A 43 -16.41 23.68 -2.52
CA SER A 43 -16.14 22.45 -3.29
C SER A 43 -17.40 21.61 -3.47
N LEU A 44 -18.26 21.54 -2.45
CA LEU A 44 -19.56 20.87 -2.53
C LEU A 44 -20.44 21.52 -3.60
N TYR A 45 -20.53 22.85 -3.61
CA TYR A 45 -21.26 23.59 -4.64
C TYR A 45 -20.75 23.27 -6.06
N LEU A 46 -19.43 23.25 -6.24
CA LEU A 46 -18.82 22.93 -7.54
C LEU A 46 -19.04 21.48 -7.96
N GLN A 47 -19.16 20.53 -7.02
CA GLN A 47 -19.46 19.15 -7.34
C GLN A 47 -20.94 18.95 -7.69
N LEU A 48 -21.85 19.50 -6.90
CA LEU A 48 -23.29 19.39 -7.15
C LEU A 48 -23.73 20.10 -8.44
N THR A 49 -23.06 21.17 -8.84
CA THR A 49 -23.34 21.86 -10.12
C THR A 49 -22.88 21.07 -11.35
N LYS A 50 -21.92 20.15 -11.20
CA LYS A 50 -21.44 19.27 -12.27
C LYS A 50 -22.23 17.98 -12.38
N GLU A 51 -22.91 17.59 -11.31
CA GLU A 51 -23.64 16.34 -11.25
C GLU A 51 -24.88 16.40 -12.15
N SER A 52 -25.09 15.35 -12.95
CA SER A 52 -26.18 15.29 -13.93
C SER A 52 -27.51 14.79 -13.32
N GLN A 53 -27.46 14.23 -12.11
CA GLN A 53 -28.64 13.76 -11.41
C GLN A 53 -29.46 14.94 -10.88
N GLU A 54 -30.75 14.95 -11.22
CA GLU A 54 -31.69 16.01 -10.83
C GLU A 54 -32.14 15.91 -9.37
N GLU A 55 -32.00 14.73 -8.74
CA GLU A 55 -32.35 14.53 -7.33
C GLU A 55 -31.33 13.62 -6.64
N VAL A 56 -30.84 14.09 -5.51
CA VAL A 56 -29.84 13.40 -4.69
C VAL A 56 -30.33 13.43 -3.25
N GLU A 57 -30.17 12.34 -2.51
CA GLU A 57 -30.67 12.30 -1.14
C GLU A 57 -29.78 13.10 -0.16
N ALA A 58 -30.39 13.68 0.87
CA ALA A 58 -29.71 14.41 1.93
C ALA A 58 -28.51 13.66 2.58
N PRO A 59 -28.58 12.34 2.86
CA PRO A 59 -27.44 11.59 3.41
C PRO A 59 -26.24 11.53 2.45
N TYR A 60 -26.49 11.47 1.15
CA TYR A 60 -25.42 11.46 0.15
C TYR A 60 -24.68 12.80 0.11
N VAL A 61 -25.41 13.92 0.08
CA VAL A 61 -24.82 15.26 0.13
C VAL A 61 -23.98 15.45 1.40
N PHE A 62 -24.49 14.98 2.54
CA PHE A 62 -23.75 15.01 3.82
C PHE A 62 -22.49 14.16 3.79
N THR A 63 -22.52 13.02 3.08
CA THR A 63 -21.35 12.14 2.88
C THR A 63 -20.29 12.80 2.01
N ILE A 64 -20.68 13.45 0.90
CA ILE A 64 -19.76 14.25 0.08
C ILE A 64 -19.10 15.34 0.92
N PHE A 65 -19.89 16.11 1.66
CA PHE A 65 -19.35 17.19 2.49
C PHE A 65 -18.34 16.67 3.52
N LYS A 66 -18.61 15.52 4.16
CA LYS A 66 -17.64 14.88 5.06
C LYS A 66 -16.35 14.48 4.35
N HIS A 67 -16.43 13.91 3.15
CA HIS A 67 -15.23 13.56 2.39
C HIS A 67 -14.42 14.79 2.02
N LEU A 68 -15.07 15.87 1.59
CA LEU A 68 -14.41 17.15 1.30
C LEU A 68 -13.71 17.71 2.54
N LEU A 69 -14.35 17.65 3.72
CA LEU A 69 -13.71 18.03 4.98
C LEU A 69 -12.51 17.14 5.34
N LEU A 70 -12.61 15.84 5.10
CA LEU A 70 -11.50 14.92 5.33
C LEU A 70 -10.35 15.19 4.36
N ASP A 71 -10.64 15.55 3.12
CA ASP A 71 -9.62 15.90 2.13
C ASP A 71 -8.92 17.21 2.47
N ASP A 72 -9.67 18.24 2.90
CA ASP A 72 -9.10 19.49 3.42
C ASP A 72 -8.26 19.25 4.69
N TYR A 73 -8.77 18.43 5.62
CA TYR A 73 -8.02 17.99 6.79
C TYR A 73 -6.72 17.27 6.39
N ARG A 74 -6.76 16.39 5.38
CA ARG A 74 -5.59 15.68 4.87
C ARG A 74 -4.61 16.62 4.16
N GLU A 75 -5.06 17.70 3.54
CA GLU A 75 -4.18 18.69 2.93
C GLU A 75 -3.40 19.46 4.00
N HIS A 76 -4.03 19.76 5.14
CA HIS A 76 -3.39 20.44 6.25
C HIS A 76 -2.50 19.53 7.11
N PHE A 77 -2.91 18.29 7.34
CA PHE A 77 -2.29 17.40 8.35
C PHE A 77 -1.73 16.09 7.78
N GLY A 78 -1.88 15.83 6.48
CA GLY A 78 -1.49 14.58 5.84
C GLY A 78 -2.48 13.43 6.08
N ARG A 79 -2.18 12.25 5.50
CA ARG A 79 -2.94 11.02 5.73
C ARG A 79 -2.40 10.31 6.98
N CYS A 80 -3.09 10.41 8.11
CA CYS A 80 -2.85 9.58 9.31
C CYS A 80 -3.29 8.10 9.12
N ARG A 81 -3.13 7.50 7.93
CA ARG A 81 -3.37 6.07 7.73
C ARG A 81 -2.03 5.36 7.63
N PRO A 82 -1.75 4.38 8.51
CA PRO A 82 -0.47 3.73 8.43
C PRO A 82 -0.27 2.99 7.13
N PHE A 83 0.84 3.26 6.44
CA PHE A 83 1.16 2.55 5.20
C PHE A 83 1.27 1.05 5.47
N GLN A 84 0.94 0.22 4.47
CA GLN A 84 0.97 -1.23 4.62
C GLN A 84 2.35 -1.74 5.05
N TRP A 85 3.44 -1.10 4.59
CA TRP A 85 4.78 -1.46 5.04
C TRP A 85 5.03 -1.16 6.52
N VAL A 86 4.45 -0.09 7.08
CA VAL A 86 4.54 0.21 8.53
C VAL A 86 3.74 -0.82 9.33
N LYS A 87 2.57 -1.24 8.83
CA LYS A 87 1.79 -2.31 9.46
C LYS A 87 2.53 -3.64 9.49
N ARG A 88 3.26 -3.99 8.42
CA ARG A 88 4.10 -5.20 8.34
C ARG A 88 5.24 -5.21 9.37
N LEU A 89 5.74 -4.04 9.77
CA LEU A 89 6.78 -3.91 10.80
C LEU A 89 6.25 -4.03 12.23
N GLY A 90 4.92 -4.14 12.40
CA GLY A 90 4.27 -4.45 13.66
C GLY A 90 3.57 -3.28 14.34
N ILE A 91 2.88 -3.57 15.44
CA ILE A 91 1.97 -2.63 16.12
C ILE A 91 2.69 -1.42 16.70
N VAL A 92 3.96 -1.57 17.09
CA VAL A 92 4.80 -0.49 17.64
C VAL A 92 5.07 0.57 16.58
N TRP A 93 5.46 0.14 15.37
CA TRP A 93 5.67 1.01 14.23
C TRP A 93 4.38 1.74 13.86
N GLU A 94 3.24 1.05 13.88
CA GLU A 94 1.94 1.65 13.62
C GLU A 94 1.59 2.75 14.63
N ARG A 95 1.82 2.50 15.93
CA ARG A 95 1.57 3.47 17.00
C ARG A 95 2.49 4.68 16.90
N ILE A 96 3.79 4.47 16.72
CA ILE A 96 4.76 5.57 16.53
C ILE A 96 4.38 6.42 15.32
N ALA A 97 4.01 5.78 14.22
CA ALA A 97 3.60 6.48 13.01
C ALA A 97 2.32 7.31 13.20
N LYS A 98 1.33 6.81 13.95
CA LYS A 98 0.12 7.59 14.29
C LYS A 98 0.45 8.79 15.18
N LEU A 99 1.31 8.61 16.18
CA LEU A 99 1.73 9.71 17.07
C LEU A 99 2.53 10.75 16.30
N LEU A 100 3.42 10.32 15.41
CA LEU A 100 4.23 11.18 14.56
C LEU A 100 3.38 12.03 13.59
N CYS A 101 2.28 11.47 13.07
CA CYS A 101 1.40 12.22 12.17
C CYS A 101 0.36 13.05 12.92
N HIS A 102 0.09 12.77 14.21
CA HIS A 102 -0.77 13.63 15.03
C HIS A 102 -0.06 14.92 15.44
N ASP A 103 1.26 14.86 15.64
CA ASP A 103 2.11 16.01 15.91
C ASP A 103 3.37 15.94 15.04
N THR A 104 3.32 16.60 13.88
CA THR A 104 4.41 16.62 12.90
C THR A 104 5.73 17.16 13.46
N GLN A 105 5.69 17.88 14.57
CA GLN A 105 6.87 18.41 15.26
C GLN A 105 7.31 17.58 16.46
N ALA A 106 6.58 16.52 16.81
CA ALA A 106 6.95 15.66 17.92
C ALA A 106 8.38 15.11 17.75
N SER A 107 9.18 15.31 18.78
CA SER A 107 10.47 14.67 18.92
C SER A 107 10.28 13.20 19.32
N ALA A 108 11.27 12.36 19.02
CA ALA A 108 11.26 10.97 19.43
C ALA A 108 11.11 10.81 20.95
N SER A 109 11.62 11.76 21.74
CA SER A 109 11.48 11.79 23.20
C SER A 109 10.03 11.95 23.67
N ILE A 110 9.24 12.83 23.03
CA ILE A 110 7.82 13.03 23.38
C ILE A 110 7.02 11.77 23.03
N ILE A 111 7.29 11.18 21.87
CA ILE A 111 6.64 9.93 21.45
C ILE A 111 7.01 8.79 22.41
N ALA A 112 8.27 8.72 22.85
CA ALA A 112 8.72 7.73 23.82
C ALA A 112 8.03 7.88 25.17
N GLU A 113 7.84 9.11 25.65
CA GLU A 113 7.12 9.41 26.89
C GLU A 113 5.63 9.03 26.79
N GLN A 114 4.98 9.36 25.67
CA GLN A 114 3.58 9.00 25.41
C GLN A 114 3.37 7.49 25.31
N LEU A 115 4.28 6.77 24.65
CA LEU A 115 4.23 5.32 24.57
C LEU A 115 4.56 4.66 25.90
N GLY A 116 5.55 5.18 26.63
CA GLY A 116 5.90 4.71 27.97
C GLY A 116 4.74 4.87 28.97
N SER A 117 3.91 5.89 28.80
CA SER A 117 2.71 6.11 29.62
C SER A 117 1.57 5.14 29.30
N GLN A 118 1.52 4.59 28.08
CA GLN A 118 0.44 3.72 27.58
C GLN A 118 0.81 2.23 27.51
N ALA A 119 2.10 1.89 27.44
CA ALA A 119 2.60 0.56 27.09
C ALA A 119 3.06 -0.31 28.28
N ILE A 120 2.81 0.10 29.53
CA ILE A 120 3.27 -0.63 30.72
C ILE A 120 2.61 -2.02 30.88
N ALA A 121 1.53 -2.34 30.15
CA ALA A 121 0.76 -3.54 30.42
C ALA A 121 1.19 -4.83 29.70
N GLU A 122 1.87 -4.77 28.53
CA GLU A 122 1.96 -5.99 27.68
C GLU A 122 3.38 -6.41 27.26
N HIS A 123 4.32 -5.51 26.91
CA HIS A 123 5.68 -5.92 26.49
C HIS A 123 6.77 -4.85 26.78
N PRO A 124 7.31 -4.78 28.01
CA PRO A 124 8.25 -3.73 28.43
C PRO A 124 9.70 -3.90 27.90
N GLU A 125 10.11 -5.08 27.41
CA GLU A 125 11.54 -5.37 27.20
C GLU A 125 12.14 -4.89 25.86
N ILE A 126 11.35 -4.38 24.91
CA ILE A 126 11.84 -4.13 23.53
C ILE A 126 11.87 -2.63 23.14
N LEU A 127 11.16 -1.77 23.86
CA LEU A 127 11.01 -0.35 23.51
C LEU A 127 12.04 0.55 24.24
N THR A 128 13.28 0.55 23.77
CA THR A 128 14.27 1.55 24.21
C THR A 128 14.02 2.89 23.51
N PRO A 129 14.31 4.04 24.15
CA PRO A 129 14.21 5.36 23.52
C PRO A 129 14.98 5.47 22.21
N ASN A 130 16.17 4.83 22.15
CA ASN A 130 17.01 4.77 20.95
C ASN A 130 16.32 4.03 19.79
N HIS A 131 15.54 2.99 20.08
CA HIS A 131 14.78 2.26 19.07
C HIS A 131 13.64 3.13 18.49
N ILE A 132 12.92 3.86 19.35
CA ILE A 132 11.87 4.79 18.94
C ILE A 132 12.46 5.91 18.08
N GLU A 133 13.62 6.45 18.47
CA GLU A 133 14.34 7.46 17.70
C GLU A 133 14.72 6.95 16.31
N SER A 134 15.26 5.73 16.20
CA SER A 134 15.55 5.11 14.91
C SER A 134 14.30 4.98 14.03
N ILE A 135 13.17 4.55 14.59
CA ILE A 135 11.89 4.43 13.88
C ILE A 135 11.42 5.81 13.38
N VAL A 136 11.46 6.82 14.24
CA VAL A 136 11.04 8.19 13.89
C VAL A 136 11.93 8.77 12.79
N ILE A 137 13.25 8.56 12.85
CA ILE A 137 14.19 8.97 11.80
C ILE A 137 13.84 8.29 10.48
N GLN A 138 13.60 6.99 10.48
CA GLN A 138 13.23 6.24 9.25
C GLN A 138 11.90 6.70 8.65
N LEU A 139 10.89 6.97 9.50
CA LEU A 139 9.60 7.49 9.05
C LEU A 139 9.73 8.91 8.48
N LYS A 140 10.51 9.78 9.13
CA LYS A 140 10.78 11.15 8.64
C LYS A 140 11.59 11.14 7.33
N ALA A 141 12.59 10.26 7.21
CA ALA A 141 13.40 10.13 6.00
C ALA A 141 12.60 9.68 4.78
N LYS A 142 11.54 8.88 4.99
CA LYS A 142 10.58 8.48 3.95
C LYS A 142 9.43 9.47 3.77
N GLU A 143 9.55 10.64 4.38
CA GLU A 143 8.53 11.70 4.38
C GLU A 143 7.13 11.18 4.72
N TYR A 144 7.04 10.27 5.67
CA TYR A 144 5.84 9.47 5.91
C TYR A 144 4.56 10.29 6.17
N CYS A 145 4.67 11.37 6.94
CA CYS A 145 3.56 12.28 7.24
C CYS A 145 3.52 13.48 6.27
N SER A 146 4.32 13.52 5.21
CA SER A 146 4.29 14.60 4.23
C SER A 146 3.20 14.36 3.17
N ASN A 147 2.66 15.45 2.63
CA ASN A 147 1.75 15.42 1.49
C ASN A 147 2.42 14.89 0.20
N ILE A 148 3.75 14.81 0.17
CA ILE A 148 4.54 14.39 -0.99
C ILE A 148 4.51 12.86 -1.10
N GLY A 149 4.77 12.12 -0.01
CA GLY A 149 4.70 10.65 0.01
C GLY A 149 3.27 10.11 -0.22
N ALA A 150 2.24 10.87 0.19
CA ALA A 150 0.84 10.51 -0.03
C ALA A 150 0.41 10.54 -1.50
N ARG A 151 1.03 11.37 -2.35
CA ARG A 151 0.73 11.41 -3.79
C ARG A 151 1.23 10.18 -4.53
N GLU A 152 2.41 9.67 -4.19
CA GLU A 152 3.02 8.52 -4.88
C GLU A 152 2.26 7.20 -4.63
N GLN A 153 1.56 7.06 -3.50
CA GLN A 153 0.74 5.87 -3.21
C GLN A 153 -0.77 6.05 -3.48
N SER A 154 -1.21 7.24 -3.86
CA SER A 154 -2.64 7.52 -4.12
C SER A 154 -3.15 7.06 -5.50
N PHE A 155 -2.31 6.44 -6.32
CA PHE A 155 -2.78 5.80 -7.55
C PHE A 155 -3.50 4.47 -7.24
N ALA A 156 -4.84 4.57 -7.27
CA ALA A 156 -5.86 3.52 -7.29
C ALA A 156 -6.17 2.80 -5.96
N GLU A 157 -6.82 3.50 -5.02
CA GLU A 157 -7.86 2.85 -4.19
C GLU A 157 -9.10 2.64 -5.09
N ILE A 158 -9.05 1.60 -5.93
CA ILE A 158 -10.28 1.02 -6.50
C ILE A 158 -10.98 0.35 -5.32
N TYR A 159 -12.25 0.69 -5.11
CA TYR A 159 -13.14 0.10 -4.10
C TYR A 159 -12.85 -1.40 -3.93
N ASP A 160 -12.36 -1.76 -2.73
CA ASP A 160 -12.23 -3.14 -2.27
C ASP A 160 -13.64 -3.75 -2.21
N SER A 161 -14.07 -4.32 -3.34
CA SER A 161 -15.10 -5.34 -3.35
C SER A 161 -14.50 -6.56 -2.67
N GLU A 162 -15.25 -7.11 -1.72
CA GLU A 162 -14.93 -8.29 -0.91
C GLU A 162 -14.47 -9.49 -1.76
N ASP A 163 -13.18 -9.58 -2.08
CA ASP A 163 -12.57 -10.81 -2.58
C ASP A 163 -11.05 -10.89 -2.35
N SER A 164 -10.57 -10.23 -1.28
CA SER A 164 -9.15 -10.24 -0.89
C SER A 164 -8.78 -11.48 -0.07
N ARG A 165 -9.02 -12.68 -0.61
CA ARG A 165 -8.52 -13.96 -0.06
C ARG A 165 -7.34 -14.56 -0.83
N TYR A 166 -6.79 -13.85 -1.82
CA TYR A 166 -5.62 -14.34 -2.56
C TYR A 166 -4.57 -13.24 -2.77
N ASN A 167 -4.01 -12.72 -1.68
CA ASN A 167 -2.70 -12.06 -1.72
C ASN A 167 -1.61 -13.10 -1.52
N LEU A 168 -1.24 -13.81 -2.60
CA LEU A 168 -0.16 -14.80 -2.65
C LEU A 168 1.24 -14.14 -2.73
N GLU A 169 1.36 -12.85 -2.39
CA GLU A 169 2.48 -11.98 -2.78
C GLU A 169 3.42 -11.58 -1.62
N ASN A 170 3.40 -12.28 -0.48
CA ASN A 170 4.01 -11.72 0.74
C ASN A 170 4.98 -12.61 1.55
N ASN A 171 5.58 -13.69 1.04
CA ASN A 171 6.59 -14.43 1.83
C ASN A 171 7.65 -15.15 0.98
N LEU A 172 8.38 -14.40 0.17
CA LEU A 172 9.67 -14.86 -0.38
C LEU A 172 10.69 -13.77 -0.08
N GLN A 173 11.84 -14.12 0.51
CA GLN A 173 12.89 -13.14 0.79
C GLN A 173 13.39 -12.57 -0.55
N ASP A 174 13.33 -11.25 -0.72
CA ASP A 174 13.60 -10.55 -2.00
C ASP A 174 14.92 -10.97 -2.67
N ASN A 175 15.91 -11.43 -1.90
CA ASN A 175 17.21 -11.88 -2.39
C ASN A 175 17.19 -13.28 -3.01
N GLU A 176 16.35 -14.19 -2.51
CA GLU A 176 16.24 -15.57 -3.00
C GLU A 176 15.34 -15.64 -4.24
N LEU A 177 14.27 -14.84 -4.25
CA LEU A 177 13.44 -14.66 -5.44
C LEU A 177 14.25 -14.07 -6.59
N LYS A 178 15.12 -13.09 -6.30
CA LYS A 178 16.01 -12.50 -7.31
C LYS A 178 16.97 -13.53 -7.90
N LEU A 179 17.61 -14.37 -7.07
CA LEU A 179 18.48 -15.45 -7.56
C LEU A 179 17.71 -16.47 -8.42
N LEU A 180 16.50 -16.83 -7.99
CA LEU A 180 15.63 -17.75 -8.73
C LEU A 180 15.15 -17.14 -10.06
N LEU A 181 14.87 -15.84 -10.08
CA LEU A 181 14.53 -15.10 -11.30
C LEU A 181 15.72 -14.97 -12.23
N ASP A 182 16.92 -14.67 -11.73
CA ASP A 182 18.14 -14.63 -12.54
C ASP A 182 18.38 -15.98 -13.24
N ILE A 183 18.13 -17.09 -12.54
CA ILE A 183 18.19 -18.44 -13.13
C ILE A 183 17.10 -18.68 -14.17
N ILE A 184 15.85 -18.29 -13.91
CA ILE A 184 14.73 -18.43 -14.87
C ILE A 184 14.98 -17.59 -16.12
N LEU A 185 15.64 -16.45 -15.98
CA LEU A 185 15.85 -15.48 -17.05
C LEU A 185 17.14 -15.72 -17.84
N GLY A 186 17.96 -16.69 -17.42
CA GLY A 186 19.18 -17.07 -18.11
C GLY A 186 20.20 -15.94 -18.17
N SER A 187 20.27 -15.09 -17.14
CA SER A 187 21.32 -14.07 -17.05
C SER A 187 22.68 -14.77 -17.04
N ASP A 188 23.58 -14.32 -17.94
CA ASP A 188 24.86 -14.96 -18.25
C ASP A 188 25.59 -15.46 -16.99
N GLU A 189 26.01 -16.74 -17.02
CA GLU A 189 26.77 -17.42 -15.95
C GLU A 189 28.02 -16.64 -15.48
N ALA A 190 28.47 -15.66 -16.25
CA ALA A 190 29.69 -14.89 -16.02
C ALA A 190 29.69 -14.03 -14.74
N ASP A 191 28.53 -13.65 -14.20
CA ASP A 191 28.45 -12.71 -13.05
C ASP A 191 28.05 -13.37 -11.71
N MET A 192 27.65 -14.66 -11.71
CA MET A 192 27.07 -15.33 -10.54
C MET A 192 28.08 -15.86 -9.49
N GLY A 193 29.36 -15.50 -9.54
CA GLY A 193 30.34 -15.98 -8.55
C GLY A 193 30.42 -17.52 -8.46
N LEU A 194 30.07 -18.22 -9.55
CA LEU A 194 29.93 -19.69 -9.65
C LEU A 194 31.20 -20.46 -9.27
N HIS A 195 32.37 -19.81 -9.24
CA HIS A 195 33.63 -20.42 -8.82
C HIS A 195 33.66 -20.89 -7.34
N ALA A 196 32.71 -20.45 -6.51
CA ALA A 196 32.58 -20.89 -5.12
C ALA A 196 31.64 -22.07 -4.90
N LEU A 197 30.89 -22.50 -5.93
CA LEU A 197 29.89 -23.56 -5.82
C LEU A 197 30.46 -24.93 -6.23
N SER A 198 30.00 -25.99 -5.56
CA SER A 198 30.41 -27.35 -5.92
C SER A 198 29.93 -27.74 -7.32
N GLU A 199 30.72 -28.54 -8.05
CA GLU A 199 30.38 -29.03 -9.39
C GLU A 199 29.02 -29.75 -9.44
N HIS A 200 28.64 -30.41 -8.34
CA HIS A 200 27.35 -31.08 -8.22
C HIS A 200 26.18 -30.10 -8.21
N ILE A 201 26.33 -28.98 -7.49
CA ILE A 201 25.35 -27.91 -7.41
C ILE A 201 25.19 -27.28 -8.81
N ILE A 202 26.29 -26.99 -9.51
CA ILE A 202 26.27 -26.45 -10.88
C ILE A 202 25.49 -27.38 -11.83
N LYS A 203 25.73 -28.70 -11.78
CA LYS A 203 25.00 -29.68 -12.60
C LYS A 203 23.51 -29.75 -12.28
N GLN A 204 23.14 -29.65 -11.00
CA GLN A 204 21.73 -29.58 -10.59
C GLN A 204 21.06 -28.30 -11.09
N TRP A 205 21.74 -27.16 -11.01
CA TRP A 205 21.23 -25.88 -11.50
C TRP A 205 21.10 -25.83 -13.02
N GLN A 206 22.06 -26.37 -13.78
CA GLN A 206 21.97 -26.47 -15.24
C GLN A 206 20.82 -27.38 -15.68
N ALA A 207 20.61 -28.50 -14.97
CA ALA A 207 19.48 -29.38 -15.23
C ALA A 207 18.13 -28.69 -14.93
N LEU A 208 18.07 -27.89 -13.87
CA LEU A 208 16.88 -27.10 -13.54
C LEU A 208 16.61 -26.01 -14.59
N GLY A 209 17.63 -25.28 -15.02
CA GLY A 209 17.53 -24.25 -16.07
C GLY A 209 16.98 -24.85 -17.37
N ALA A 210 17.56 -25.97 -17.83
CA ALA A 210 17.08 -26.67 -19.02
C ALA A 210 15.62 -27.17 -18.88
N ALA A 211 15.22 -27.62 -17.69
CA ALA A 211 13.84 -28.03 -17.44
C ALA A 211 12.86 -26.84 -17.45
N LEU A 212 13.28 -25.68 -16.95
CA LEU A 212 12.48 -24.45 -16.98
C LEU A 212 12.41 -23.85 -18.40
N ASP A 213 13.45 -24.01 -19.22
CA ASP A 213 13.46 -23.66 -20.65
C ASP A 213 12.44 -24.46 -21.45
N ASP A 214 12.23 -25.74 -21.14
CA ASP A 214 11.22 -26.57 -21.81
C ASP A 214 9.77 -26.22 -21.38
N VAL A 215 9.60 -25.74 -20.14
CA VAL A 215 8.27 -25.55 -19.52
C VAL A 215 7.71 -24.14 -19.70
N LEU A 216 8.57 -23.13 -19.76
CA LEU A 216 8.21 -21.70 -19.79
C LEU A 216 8.35 -21.14 -21.21
N SER A 217 7.26 -20.54 -21.71
CA SER A 217 7.30 -19.80 -22.98
C SER A 217 7.98 -18.44 -22.84
N ASP A 218 8.44 -17.87 -23.95
CA ASP A 218 9.03 -16.51 -23.98
C ASP A 218 8.07 -15.46 -23.41
N ASP A 219 6.78 -15.58 -23.70
CA ASP A 219 5.73 -14.71 -23.14
C ASP A 219 5.63 -14.84 -21.61
N ASP A 220 5.76 -16.06 -21.09
CA ASP A 220 5.75 -16.30 -19.65
C ASP A 220 6.98 -15.66 -18.98
N ARG A 221 8.16 -15.77 -19.62
CA ARG A 221 9.40 -15.15 -19.15
C ARG A 221 9.31 -13.63 -19.15
N LEU A 222 8.82 -13.05 -20.24
CA LEU A 222 8.66 -11.59 -20.36
C LEU A 222 7.75 -11.04 -19.25
N VAL A 223 6.64 -11.73 -18.94
CA VAL A 223 5.75 -11.32 -17.84
C VAL A 223 6.46 -11.37 -16.49
N LEU A 224 7.30 -12.39 -16.25
CA LEU A 224 8.10 -12.48 -15.02
C LEU A 224 9.13 -11.34 -14.93
N VAL A 225 9.83 -11.01 -16.02
CA VAL A 225 10.79 -9.89 -16.07
C VAL A 225 10.10 -8.58 -15.71
N LEU A 226 9.03 -8.25 -16.44
CA LEU A 226 8.37 -6.95 -16.27
C LEU A 226 7.85 -6.76 -14.85
N ILE A 227 7.28 -7.81 -14.25
CA ILE A 227 6.67 -7.72 -12.93
C ILE A 227 7.73 -7.76 -11.82
N TYR A 228 8.63 -8.75 -11.83
CA TYR A 228 9.50 -9.00 -10.69
C TYR A 228 10.88 -8.37 -10.80
N VAL A 229 11.43 -8.22 -12.01
CA VAL A 229 12.74 -7.58 -12.21
C VAL A 229 12.56 -6.07 -12.36
N GLU A 230 11.63 -5.66 -13.21
CA GLU A 230 11.42 -4.24 -13.51
C GLU A 230 10.38 -3.56 -12.59
N GLY A 231 9.63 -4.33 -11.80
CA GLY A 231 8.68 -3.80 -10.82
C GLY A 231 7.40 -3.18 -11.42
N TYR A 232 7.04 -3.51 -12.67
CA TYR A 232 5.81 -3.02 -13.27
C TYR A 232 4.57 -3.61 -12.59
N LYS A 233 3.53 -2.77 -12.46
CA LYS A 233 2.22 -3.26 -12.01
C LYS A 233 1.57 -4.12 -13.09
N VAL A 234 0.80 -5.11 -12.68
CA VAL A 234 0.05 -6.02 -13.59
C VAL A 234 -0.80 -5.26 -14.61
N THR A 235 -1.39 -4.13 -14.23
CA THR A 235 -2.20 -3.29 -15.14
C THR A 235 -1.36 -2.62 -16.22
N ASP A 236 -0.12 -2.25 -15.91
CA ASP A 236 0.79 -1.60 -16.85
C ASP A 236 1.36 -2.64 -17.82
N VAL A 237 1.74 -3.82 -17.31
CA VAL A 237 2.13 -4.97 -18.15
C VAL A 237 1.00 -5.38 -19.10
N ALA A 238 -0.23 -5.47 -18.61
CA ALA A 238 -1.39 -5.77 -19.43
C ALA A 238 -1.58 -4.77 -20.57
N ARG A 239 -1.39 -3.47 -20.29
CA ARG A 239 -1.44 -2.42 -21.31
C ARG A 239 -0.30 -2.55 -22.32
N SER A 240 0.93 -2.77 -21.86
CA SER A 240 2.12 -2.90 -22.71
C SER A 240 2.05 -4.11 -23.64
N LEU A 241 1.48 -5.22 -23.16
CA LEU A 241 1.30 -6.45 -23.94
C LEU A 241 -0.02 -6.51 -24.72
N ASN A 242 -0.84 -5.46 -24.65
CA ASN A 242 -2.19 -5.40 -25.24
C ASN A 242 -3.08 -6.60 -24.83
N GLN A 243 -3.04 -6.95 -23.54
CA GLN A 243 -3.83 -8.03 -22.94
C GLN A 243 -4.71 -7.48 -21.81
N SER A 244 -5.71 -8.26 -21.38
CA SER A 244 -6.49 -7.90 -20.18
C SER A 244 -5.70 -8.24 -18.91
N ALA A 245 -5.85 -7.41 -17.87
CA ALA A 245 -5.20 -7.65 -16.57
C ALA A 245 -5.55 -9.03 -15.99
N HIS A 246 -6.80 -9.49 -16.20
CA HIS A 246 -7.23 -10.84 -15.79
C HIS A 246 -6.41 -11.93 -16.47
N LYS A 247 -6.13 -11.80 -17.78
CA LYS A 247 -5.33 -12.75 -18.53
C LYS A 247 -3.90 -12.83 -17.99
N ILE A 248 -3.28 -11.69 -17.70
CA ILE A 248 -1.92 -11.62 -17.11
C ILE A 248 -1.90 -12.30 -15.72
N ARG A 249 -2.89 -12.03 -14.85
CA ARG A 249 -2.98 -12.70 -13.54
C ARG A 249 -3.11 -14.22 -13.66
N TYR A 250 -3.96 -14.68 -14.59
CA TYR A 250 -4.13 -16.11 -14.85
C TYR A 250 -2.85 -16.74 -15.38
N GLN A 251 -2.16 -16.06 -16.31
CA GLN A 251 -0.87 -16.49 -16.83
C GLN A 251 0.17 -16.60 -15.72
N LEU A 252 0.30 -15.58 -14.86
CA LEU A 252 1.23 -15.57 -13.74
C LEU A 252 0.97 -16.74 -12.77
N LYS A 253 -0.28 -16.97 -12.39
CA LYS A 253 -0.66 -18.10 -11.53
C LYS A 253 -0.27 -19.45 -12.14
N ARG A 254 -0.54 -19.63 -13.44
CA ARG A 254 -0.20 -20.86 -14.17
C ARG A 254 1.32 -21.06 -14.26
N VAL A 255 2.07 -19.98 -14.50
CA VAL A 255 3.53 -19.99 -14.62
C VAL A 255 4.18 -20.33 -13.28
N LEU A 256 3.75 -19.70 -12.19
CA LEU A 256 4.25 -20.00 -10.86
C LEU A 256 3.97 -21.46 -10.44
N ALA A 257 2.79 -21.99 -10.78
CA ALA A 257 2.49 -23.40 -10.53
C ALA A 257 3.43 -24.34 -11.32
N LYS A 258 3.70 -24.04 -12.60
CA LYS A 258 4.65 -24.81 -13.41
C LYS A 258 6.07 -24.77 -12.85
N ILE A 259 6.53 -23.60 -12.40
CA ILE A 259 7.85 -23.43 -11.78
C ILE A 259 7.92 -24.27 -10.51
N HIS A 260 6.91 -24.17 -9.65
CA HIS A 260 6.81 -24.95 -8.42
C HIS A 260 6.85 -26.47 -8.69
N ASP A 261 6.07 -26.97 -9.64
CA ASP A 261 6.07 -28.39 -10.01
C ASP A 261 7.43 -28.86 -10.55
N THR A 262 8.14 -27.98 -11.26
CA THR A 262 9.47 -28.28 -11.79
C THR A 262 10.50 -28.34 -10.66
N LEU A 263 10.47 -27.38 -9.74
CA LEU A 263 11.34 -27.37 -8.56
C LEU A 263 11.15 -28.62 -7.69
N GLN A 264 9.90 -29.05 -7.47
CA GLN A 264 9.59 -30.28 -6.74
C GLN A 264 10.16 -31.52 -7.42
N LYS A 265 10.09 -31.63 -8.75
CA LYS A 265 10.65 -32.77 -9.50
C LYS A 265 12.17 -32.87 -9.39
N HIS A 266 12.86 -31.74 -9.27
CA HIS A 266 14.31 -31.68 -9.11
C HIS A 266 14.76 -31.80 -7.64
N ALA A 267 13.84 -32.14 -6.72
CA ALA A 267 14.09 -32.25 -5.27
C ALA A 267 14.72 -30.98 -4.67
N VAL A 268 14.44 -29.82 -5.29
CA VAL A 268 14.77 -28.53 -4.68
C VAL A 268 13.70 -28.29 -3.64
N ASP A 269 14.04 -28.54 -2.38
CA ASP A 269 13.11 -28.41 -1.27
C ASP A 269 12.79 -26.92 -1.04
N LEU A 270 11.65 -26.52 -1.57
CA LEU A 270 11.09 -25.19 -1.37
C LEU A 270 10.68 -24.93 0.08
N SER A 271 10.69 -25.90 1.00
CA SER A 271 10.41 -25.63 2.42
C SER A 271 11.42 -24.67 3.08
N LEU A 272 12.61 -24.54 2.50
CA LEU A 272 13.60 -23.52 2.86
C LEU A 272 13.23 -22.11 2.33
N VAL A 273 12.45 -22.03 1.26
CA VAL A 273 12.11 -20.81 0.50
C VAL A 273 10.69 -20.33 0.82
N MET A 274 9.77 -21.26 1.06
CA MET A 274 8.40 -21.07 1.50
C MET A 274 8.31 -21.38 3.00
N THR A 275 8.83 -20.48 3.84
CA THR A 275 8.46 -20.48 5.26
C THR A 275 7.04 -19.94 5.42
N SER A 276 6.06 -20.63 4.85
CA SER A 276 4.68 -20.51 5.31
C SER A 276 4.59 -21.27 6.63
N LYS A 277 4.55 -20.51 7.73
CA LYS A 277 4.07 -21.00 9.02
C LYS A 277 2.76 -21.76 8.79
N GLU A 278 2.80 -23.07 9.00
CA GLU A 278 1.62 -23.84 9.38
C GLU A 278 1.04 -23.21 10.64
N TYR A 279 -0.18 -22.68 10.54
CA TYR A 279 -1.06 -22.49 11.68
C TYR A 279 -2.46 -22.92 11.27
N GLU A 280 -2.98 -23.89 12.01
CA GLU A 280 -4.39 -24.24 12.15
C GLU A 280 -5.27 -23.03 12.51
#